data_AF-A0A178XKD0-F1
#
_entry.id   AF-A0A178XKD0-F1
#
_cell.length_a   1.000
_cell.length_b   1.000
_cell.length_c   1.000
_cell.angle_alpha   90.00
_cell.angle_beta   90.00
_cell.angle_gamma   90.00
#
_symmetry.space_group_name_H-M   'P 1'
#
loop_
_entity.id
_entity.type
_entity.pdbx_description
1 polymer ?
#
loop_
_entity_poly.entity_id
_entity_poly.type
_entity_poly.pdbx_seq_one_letter_code
_entity_poly.pdbx_strand_id
1 'polypeptide(L)'
;MLLVFHFPDASFDVVLCQLGLQFFPDRLRALREMRRVLVASGRLALSVYSAIERTPARILAQERQTRSALNISLLRRRSCAP
;
A
#
# COMPACT_ATOMS: atom_id res chain seq x y z
N MET A 1 9.48 -10.72 -3.95
CA MET A 1 8.57 -11.26 -4.99
C MET A 1 7.17 -11.02 -4.48
N LEU A 2 6.38 -10.01 -4.89
CA LEU A 2 6.11 -9.44 -6.21
C LEU A 2 5.82 -7.93 -6.09
N LEU A 3 5.78 -7.25 -7.24
CA LEU A 3 5.61 -5.81 -7.49
C LEU A 3 6.89 -4.97 -7.58
N VAL A 4 7.93 -5.50 -8.22
CA VAL A 4 8.71 -4.68 -9.16
C VAL A 4 8.06 -4.83 -10.55
N PHE A 5 6.76 -4.53 -10.61
CA PHE A 5 6.13 -4.33 -11.91
C PHE A 5 6.66 -2.98 -12.39
N HIS A 6 7.28 -2.96 -13.57
CA HIS A 6 7.92 -1.77 -14.16
C HIS A 6 6.87 -0.73 -14.53
N PHE A 7 6.23 -0.13 -13.52
CA PHE A 7 5.37 1.01 -13.72
C PHE A 7 6.24 2.21 -14.07
N PRO A 8 5.85 3.04 -15.05
CA PRO A 8 6.55 4.27 -15.34
C PRO A 8 6.44 5.23 -14.15
N ASP A 9 7.39 6.15 -14.05
CA ASP A 9 7.34 7.25 -13.08
C ASP A 9 6.07 8.07 -13.30
N ALA A 10 5.53 8.65 -12.22
CA ALA A 10 4.42 9.61 -12.26
C ALA A 10 3.21 9.15 -13.10
N SER A 11 2.81 7.89 -12.99
CA SER A 11 1.75 7.28 -13.81
C SER A 11 0.39 7.19 -13.12
N PHE A 12 0.34 7.35 -11.79
CA PHE A 12 -0.87 7.21 -11.01
C PHE A 12 -1.18 8.44 -10.18
N ASP A 13 -2.47 8.73 -10.03
CA ASP A 13 -2.98 9.79 -9.17
C ASP A 13 -3.13 9.29 -7.72
N VAL A 14 -3.48 8.01 -7.55
CA VAL A 14 -3.72 7.40 -6.24
C VAL A 14 -3.09 6.01 -6.16
N VAL A 15 -2.34 5.78 -5.09
CA VAL A 15 -1.81 4.48 -4.69
C VAL A 15 -2.43 4.08 -3.35
N LEU A 16 -3.01 2.88 -3.28
CA LEU A 16 -3.55 2.30 -2.06
C LEU A 16 -2.73 1.05 -1.69
N CYS A 17 -2.25 0.97 -0.46
CA CYS A 17 -1.65 -0.25 0.08
C CYS A 17 -2.44 -0.69 1.32
N GLN A 18 -3.25 -1.73 1.17
CA GLN A 18 -4.09 -2.24 2.24
C GLN A 18 -3.48 -3.47 2.90
N LEU A 19 -3.09 -3.31 4.17
CA LEU A 19 -2.50 -4.34 5.05
C LEU A 19 -1.28 -5.05 4.44
N GLY A 20 -0.62 -4.41 3.47
CA GLY A 20 0.53 -4.97 2.77
C GLY A 20 1.87 -4.50 3.34
N LEU A 21 1.97 -3.24 3.78
CA LEU A 21 3.25 -2.61 4.08
C LEU A 21 4.03 -3.32 5.20
N GLN A 22 3.34 -3.86 6.21
CA GLN A 22 4.00 -4.54 7.34
C GLN A 22 4.75 -5.83 6.94
N PHE A 23 4.45 -6.40 5.78
CA PHE A 23 5.09 -7.62 5.28
C PHE A 23 6.28 -7.37 4.35
N PHE A 24 6.56 -6.11 3.99
CA PHE A 24 7.72 -5.80 3.18
C PHE A 24 9.00 -5.96 4.02
N PRO A 25 10.00 -6.74 3.54
CA PRO A 25 11.29 -6.87 4.21
C PRO A 25 12.03 -5.52 4.26
N ASP A 26 11.85 -4.67 3.23
CA ASP A 26 12.33 -3.30 3.19
C ASP A 26 11.14 -2.35 2.91
N ARG A 27 10.58 -1.81 3.99
CA ARG A 27 9.45 -0.88 3.94
C ARG A 27 9.83 0.45 3.28
N LEU A 28 11.06 0.94 3.46
CA LEU A 28 11.48 2.22 2.90
C LEU A 28 11.60 2.13 1.38
N ARG A 29 12.17 1.03 0.87
CA ARG A 29 12.22 0.78 -0.57
C ARG A 29 10.82 0.66 -1.17
N ALA A 30 9.91 -0.03 -0.49
CA ALA A 30 8.52 -0.14 -0.93
C ALA A 30 7.82 1.24 -1.03
N LEU A 31 7.99 2.09 -0.01
CA LEU A 31 7.45 3.45 0.00
C LEU A 31 8.06 4.33 -1.09
N ARG A 32 9.36 4.18 -1.37
CA ARG A 32 10.03 4.90 -2.47
C ARG A 32 9.44 4.53 -3.84
N GLU A 33 9.21 3.24 -4.09
CA GLU A 33 8.58 2.79 -5.33
C GLU A 33 7.13 3.28 -5.45
N MET A 34 6.35 3.20 -4.37
CA MET A 34 4.98 3.77 -4.35
C MET A 34 4.98 5.28 -4.64
N ARG A 35 6.00 6.01 -4.14
CA ARG A 35 6.16 7.45 -4.41
C ARG A 35 6.62 7.74 -5.84
N ARG A 36 7.47 6.89 -6.42
CA ARG A 36 7.99 7.02 -7.78
C ARG A 36 6.87 6.95 -8.82
N VAL A 37 5.92 6.04 -8.62
CA VAL A 37 4.80 5.83 -9.55
C VAL A 37 3.69 6.88 -9.39
N LEU A 38 3.70 7.68 -8.32
CA LEU A 38 2.76 8.78 -8.09
C LEU A 38 3.18 10.05 -8.83
N VAL A 39 2.20 10.72 -9.44
CA VAL A 39 2.37 12.11 -9.92
C VAL A 39 2.72 13.04 -8.74
N ALA A 40 3.29 14.22 -9.03
CA ALA A 40 3.71 15.17 -7.99
C ALA A 40 2.59 15.56 -7.01
N SER A 41 1.35 15.67 -7.51
CA SER A 41 0.12 15.97 -6.75
C SER A 41 -0.67 14.73 -6.31
N GLY A 42 -0.11 13.54 -6.50
CA GLY A 42 -0.77 12.27 -6.24
C GLY A 42 -0.87 11.94 -4.75
N ARG A 43 -1.75 11.00 -4.40
CA ARG A 43 -2.04 10.61 -3.01
C ARG A 43 -1.69 9.15 -2.76
N LEU A 44 -0.97 8.90 -1.66
CA LEU A 44 -0.73 7.57 -1.13
C LEU A 44 -1.61 7.35 0.10
N ALA A 45 -2.38 6.27 0.14
CA ALA A 45 -3.08 5.84 1.35
C ALA A 45 -2.59 4.45 1.77
N LEU A 46 -2.30 4.32 3.07
CA LEU A 46 -1.80 3.10 3.68
C LEU A 46 -2.76 2.67 4.78
N SER A 47 -3.19 1.41 4.74
CA SER A 47 -3.83 0.76 5.87
C SER A 47 -2.83 -0.23 6.44
N VAL A 48 -2.37 0.00 7.67
CA VAL A 48 -1.35 -0.83 8.34
C VAL A 48 -1.78 -1.13 9.76
N TYR A 49 -1.30 -2.24 10.32
CA TYR A 49 -1.45 -2.48 11.74
C TYR A 49 -0.53 -1.55 12.54
N SER A 50 -1.07 -1.01 13.63
CA SER A 50 -0.30 -0.32 14.65
C SER A 50 0.33 -1.34 15.60
N ALA A 51 1.19 -0.85 16.49
CA ALA A 51 1.76 -1.65 17.57
C ALA A 51 0.63 -2.34 18.37
N ILE A 52 0.85 -3.59 18.76
CA ILE A 52 -0.17 -4.43 19.40
C ILE A 52 -0.63 -3.80 20.72
N GLU A 53 0.27 -3.10 21.41
CA GLU A 53 0.06 -2.36 22.65
C GLU A 53 -0.99 -1.24 22.51
N ARG A 54 -1.23 -0.77 21.27
CA ARG A 54 -2.20 0.30 20.97
C ARG A 54 -3.52 -0.22 20.42
N THR A 55 -3.71 -1.55 20.36
CA THR A 55 -4.88 -2.19 19.75
C THR A 55 -5.68 -2.98 20.81
N PRO A 56 -6.77 -2.40 21.38
CA PRO A 56 -7.51 -3.01 22.48
C PRO A 56 -8.23 -4.33 22.13
N ALA A 57 -8.35 -4.70 20.84
CA ALA A 57 -8.90 -5.97 20.36
C ALA A 57 -7.97 -7.20 20.56
N ARG A 58 -6.96 -7.06 21.44
CA ARG A 58 -5.84 -7.98 21.73
C ARG A 58 -6.22 -9.43 22.03
N ILE A 59 -7.43 -9.72 22.49
CA ILE A 59 -7.79 -11.06 23.00
C ILE A 59 -8.47 -11.94 21.93
N LEU A 60 -9.06 -11.35 20.87
CA LEU A 60 -9.91 -12.10 19.92
C LEU A 60 -9.28 -12.31 18.53
N ALA A 61 -8.22 -11.57 18.17
CA ALA A 61 -7.76 -11.47 16.79
C ALA A 61 -6.52 -12.33 16.44
N GLN A 62 -5.92 -13.03 17.41
CA GLN A 62 -4.65 -13.76 17.19
C GLN A 62 -4.82 -15.03 16.33
N GLU A 63 -6.05 -15.53 16.16
CA GLU A 63 -6.21 -16.94 15.78
C GLU A 63 -6.03 -17.27 14.29
N ARG A 64 -6.13 -16.34 13.33
CA ARG A 64 -5.98 -16.71 11.90
C ARG A 64 -5.44 -15.60 11.01
N GLN A 65 -4.16 -15.25 11.15
CA GLN A 65 -3.45 -14.47 10.13
C GLN A 65 -2.85 -15.42 9.06
N THR A 66 -3.70 -16.24 8.42
CA THR A 66 -3.27 -17.10 7.31
C THR A 66 -2.96 -16.19 6.11
N ARG A 67 -1.69 -16.22 5.67
CA ARG A 67 -1.12 -15.60 4.45
C ARG A 67 -2.18 -15.10 3.45
N SER A 68 -2.58 -13.83 3.57
CA SER A 68 -3.40 -13.18 2.54
C SER A 68 -2.60 -12.08 1.87
N ALA A 69 -2.49 -12.20 0.56
CA ALA A 69 -1.64 -11.41 -0.30
C ALA A 69 -2.21 -10.00 -0.50
N LEU A 70 -1.43 -9.00 -0.08
CA LEU A 70 -1.13 -7.75 -0.79
C LEU A 70 -2.25 -7.18 -1.71
N ASN A 71 -3.23 -6.50 -1.13
CA ASN A 71 -4.16 -5.67 -1.89
C ASN A 71 -3.54 -4.27 -2.11
N ILE A 72 -2.60 -4.17 -3.05
CA ILE A 72 -2.16 -2.88 -3.60
C ILE A 72 -2.99 -2.59 -4.83
N SER A 73 -3.76 -1.49 -4.81
CA SER A 73 -4.53 -1.02 -5.95
C SER A 73 -4.01 0.35 -6.40
N LEU A 74 -3.90 0.49 -7.73
CA LEU A 74 -3.40 1.69 -8.39
C LEU A 74 -4.52 2.26 -9.25
N LEU A 75 -4.91 3.50 -8.98
CA LEU A 75 -6.02 4.16 -9.65
C LEU A 75 -5.48 5.32 -10.49
N ARG A 76 -5.82 5.28 -11.78
CA ARG A 76 -5.62 6.39 -12.72
C ARG A 76 -6.98 7.02 -12.99
N ARG A 77 -7.14 8.33 -12.75
CA ARG A 77 -8.32 9.03 -13.26
C ARG A 77 -8.26 8.98 -14.78
N ARG A 78 -9.32 8.49 -15.43
CA ARG A 78 -9.57 8.87 -16.83
C ARG A 78 -9.86 10.36 -16.76
N SER A 79 -9.08 11.18 -17.47
CA SER A 79 -9.37 12.59 -17.63
C SER A 79 -10.81 12.71 -18.12
N CYS A 80 -11.70 13.22 -17.28
CA CYS A 80 -12.94 13.83 -17.74
C CYS A 80 -12.46 15.07 -18.52
N ALA A 81 -12.35 14.96 -19.83
CA ALA A 81 -12.18 16.14 -20.66
C ALA A 81 -13.48 16.97 -20.56
N PRO A 82 -13.39 18.31 -20.45
CA PRO A 82 -14.56 19.19 -20.57
C PRO A 82 -15.18 19.12 -21.96
#